data_AF-A0A8C1PKB7-F1
#
_entry.id   AF-A0A8C1PKB7-F1
#
_cell.length_a   1.000
_cell.length_b   1.000
_cell.length_c   1.000
_cell.angle_alpha   90.00
_cell.angle_beta   90.00
_cell.angle_gamma   90.00
#
_symmetry.space_group_name_H-M   'P 1'
#
loop_
_entity.id
_entity.type
_entity.pdbx_description
1 polymer ?
#
loop_
_entity_poly.entity_id
_entity_poly.type
_entity_poly.pdbx_seq_one_letter_code
_entity_poly.pdbx_strand_id
1 'polypeptide(L)'
;LESQQSLYSNSTDTTYGFVACVISVLLYGSCFVPVKTIDTGDGMFFQWICCSAIWFVGLVADTLFHPSRAHPAAMLGGALWATGNITAVPVVKFIGLGLGILLWGSSGLLIGWASSRFGWFGLHSEEVSKPILNYCGAGLCLLSAIIFFFVKSDVQKRTSTESMPLLIDDRIKSMEYLFSMISSCYSGCILAIFSGVFYGSSFVPIFYIKVHGLTNSSMFTGSSQNETDYCFAHYSGIFLMSTVYFIAYCAVMKNRPRIYPKAILPGFLSGLMWGLATYAWFMANYYLSAVITFPIINAGFGLVAALWGSVVFKEVKGLGNLLLFALASCVFLAASLLTAYSKS
;
A
#
# COMPACT_ATOMS: atom_id res chain seq x y z
N LEU A 1 -32.22 -21.85 -21.07
CA LEU A 1 -32.25 -21.88 -19.58
C LEU A 1 -30.84 -21.91 -19.03
N GLU A 2 -30.00 -22.91 -19.32
CA GLU A 2 -28.57 -22.92 -18.90
C GLU A 2 -27.75 -21.72 -19.40
N SER A 3 -27.98 -21.26 -20.63
CA SER A 3 -27.32 -20.05 -21.19
C SER A 3 -27.77 -18.74 -20.54
N GLN A 4 -29.04 -18.64 -20.12
CA GLN A 4 -29.55 -17.48 -19.38
C GLN A 4 -29.09 -17.50 -17.93
N GLN A 5 -28.97 -18.68 -17.34
CA GLN A 5 -28.51 -18.87 -15.97
C GLN A 5 -27.00 -18.64 -15.83
N SER A 6 -26.20 -19.00 -16.86
CA SER A 6 -24.78 -18.65 -16.93
C SER A 6 -24.53 -17.17 -17.25
N LEU A 7 -25.38 -16.53 -18.07
CA LEU A 7 -25.34 -15.08 -18.28
C LEU A 7 -25.71 -14.31 -17.00
N TYR A 8 -26.70 -14.78 -16.24
CA TYR A 8 -27.11 -14.18 -14.98
C TYR A 8 -26.03 -14.35 -13.90
N SER A 9 -25.45 -15.55 -13.76
CA SER A 9 -24.35 -15.80 -12.81
C SER A 9 -23.11 -14.95 -13.14
N ASN A 10 -22.74 -14.84 -14.43
CA ASN A 10 -21.64 -13.97 -14.85
C ASN A 10 -21.92 -12.48 -14.55
N SER A 11 -23.16 -12.03 -14.70
CA SER A 11 -23.54 -10.64 -14.37
C SER A 11 -23.51 -10.37 -12.87
N THR A 12 -23.92 -11.32 -12.03
CA THR A 12 -23.87 -11.17 -10.57
C THR A 12 -22.44 -11.20 -10.07
N ASP A 13 -21.60 -12.10 -10.59
CA ASP A 13 -20.18 -12.22 -10.21
C ASP A 13 -19.41 -10.95 -10.59
N THR A 14 -19.65 -10.43 -11.79
CA THR A 14 -19.10 -9.14 -12.24
C THR A 14 -19.50 -8.01 -11.29
N THR A 15 -20.76 -7.98 -10.85
CA THR A 15 -21.26 -6.98 -9.91
C THR A 15 -20.54 -7.07 -8.55
N TYR A 16 -20.41 -8.28 -7.99
CA TYR A 16 -19.70 -8.49 -6.74
C TYR A 16 -18.24 -8.04 -6.83
N GLY A 17 -17.56 -8.34 -7.94
CA GLY A 17 -16.19 -7.91 -8.15
C GLY A 17 -16.03 -6.38 -8.19
N PHE A 18 -16.92 -5.66 -8.87
CA PHE A 18 -16.86 -4.20 -8.89
C PHE A 18 -17.20 -3.57 -7.54
N VAL A 19 -18.18 -4.12 -6.81
CA VAL A 19 -18.48 -3.68 -5.44
C VAL A 19 -17.26 -3.87 -4.53
N ALA A 20 -16.59 -5.01 -4.63
CA ALA A 20 -15.37 -5.29 -3.88
C ALA A 20 -14.22 -4.33 -4.23
N CYS A 21 -14.06 -3.95 -5.52
CA CYS A 21 -13.14 -2.89 -5.93
C CYS A 21 -13.47 -1.55 -5.27
N VAL A 22 -14.74 -1.12 -5.27
CA VAL A 22 -15.14 0.15 -4.64
C VAL A 22 -14.84 0.16 -3.14
N ILE A 23 -15.15 -0.94 -2.44
CA ILE A 23 -14.85 -1.09 -1.01
C ILE A 23 -13.34 -0.97 -0.77
N SER A 24 -12.52 -1.70 -1.54
CA SER A 24 -11.06 -1.65 -1.43
C SER A 24 -10.50 -0.25 -1.68
N VAL A 25 -10.96 0.43 -2.74
CA VAL A 25 -10.57 1.81 -3.10
C VAL A 25 -10.84 2.80 -1.96
N LEU A 26 -12.06 2.78 -1.40
CA LEU A 26 -12.46 3.70 -0.35
C LEU A 26 -11.67 3.47 0.93
N LEU A 27 -11.50 2.20 1.32
CA LEU A 27 -10.79 1.83 2.54
C LEU A 27 -9.29 2.11 2.45
N TYR A 28 -8.60 1.73 1.37
CA TYR A 28 -7.19 2.05 1.19
C TYR A 28 -6.95 3.56 1.10
N GLY A 29 -7.76 4.27 0.32
CA GLY A 29 -7.59 5.71 0.15
C GLY A 29 -7.81 6.50 1.45
N SER A 30 -8.54 5.90 2.40
CA SER A 30 -8.88 6.53 3.67
C SER A 30 -8.14 5.91 4.87
N CYS A 31 -7.31 4.89 4.69
CA CYS A 31 -6.76 4.10 5.80
C CYS A 31 -5.90 4.94 6.77
N PHE A 32 -5.24 5.99 6.30
CA PHE A 32 -4.43 6.88 7.14
C PHE A 32 -5.16 8.16 7.58
N VAL A 33 -6.43 8.34 7.22
CA VAL A 33 -7.26 9.48 7.65
C VAL A 33 -7.43 9.52 9.18
N PRO A 34 -7.75 8.40 9.87
CA PRO A 34 -7.95 8.41 11.32
C PRO A 34 -6.73 8.90 12.11
N VAL A 35 -5.53 8.74 11.54
CA VAL A 35 -4.27 8.99 12.24
C VAL A 35 -3.65 10.32 11.88
N LYS A 36 -4.23 11.05 10.92
CA LYS A 36 -3.68 12.32 10.46
C LYS A 36 -3.81 13.44 11.49
N THR A 37 -4.80 13.37 12.36
CA THR A 37 -5.11 14.41 13.37
C THR A 37 -4.47 14.13 14.73
N ILE A 38 -3.72 13.03 14.87
CA ILE A 38 -3.19 12.55 16.15
C ILE A 38 -1.68 12.41 16.04
N ASP A 39 -0.96 12.77 17.11
CA ASP A 39 0.48 12.56 17.13
C ASP A 39 0.83 11.07 17.25
N THR A 40 1.44 10.55 16.19
CA THR A 40 1.92 9.18 16.05
C THR A 40 3.41 9.05 16.36
N GLY A 41 4.09 10.13 16.76
CA GLY A 41 5.51 10.10 17.13
C GLY A 41 6.43 9.68 15.98
N ASP A 42 7.32 8.73 16.25
CA ASP A 42 8.20 8.12 15.25
C ASP A 42 7.50 7.06 14.38
N GLY A 43 6.25 6.71 14.70
CA GLY A 43 5.45 5.76 13.93
C GLY A 43 5.67 4.29 14.26
N MET A 44 6.71 3.91 15.03
CA MET A 44 7.05 2.50 15.26
C MET A 44 5.99 1.77 16.09
N PHE A 45 5.49 2.43 17.14
CA PHE A 45 4.40 1.90 17.94
C PHE A 45 3.08 1.85 17.15
N PHE A 46 2.78 2.91 16.40
CA PHE A 46 1.61 2.97 15.51
C PHE A 46 1.61 1.82 14.49
N GLN A 47 2.75 1.59 13.84
CA GLN A 47 2.96 0.52 12.86
C GLN A 47 2.58 -0.83 13.45
N TRP A 48 3.06 -1.13 14.67
CA TRP A 48 2.79 -2.40 15.33
C TRP A 48 1.31 -2.59 15.69
N ILE A 49 0.64 -1.55 16.19
CA ILE A 49 -0.81 -1.59 16.45
C ILE A 49 -1.61 -1.77 15.15
N CYS A 50 -1.25 -1.06 14.09
CA CYS A 50 -1.86 -1.19 12.77
C CYS A 50 -1.72 -2.62 12.23
N CYS A 51 -0.50 -3.19 12.28
CA CYS A 51 -0.23 -4.57 11.87
C CYS A 51 -0.97 -5.61 12.72
N SER A 52 -1.17 -5.35 14.02
CA SER A 52 -1.96 -6.20 14.91
C SER A 52 -3.43 -6.25 14.49
N ALA A 53 -4.00 -5.12 14.09
CA ALA A 53 -5.36 -5.06 13.57
C ALA A 53 -5.51 -5.75 12.21
N ILE A 54 -4.52 -5.61 11.32
CA ILE A 54 -4.48 -6.34 10.05
C ILE A 54 -4.51 -7.85 10.31
N TRP A 55 -3.66 -8.34 11.21
CA TRP A 55 -3.65 -9.75 11.60
C TRP A 55 -4.97 -10.21 12.20
N PHE A 56 -5.62 -9.37 13.03
CA PHE A 56 -6.94 -9.65 13.56
C PHE A 56 -7.99 -9.83 12.45
N VAL A 57 -8.00 -8.99 11.40
CA VAL A 57 -8.88 -9.18 10.24
C VAL A 57 -8.62 -10.53 9.58
N GLY A 58 -7.34 -10.91 9.41
CA GLY A 58 -6.96 -12.19 8.83
C GLY A 58 -7.43 -13.37 9.66
N LEU A 59 -7.29 -13.29 10.98
CA LEU A 59 -7.74 -14.33 11.90
C LEU A 59 -9.27 -14.51 11.83
N VAL A 60 -10.02 -13.41 11.80
CA VAL A 60 -11.49 -13.45 11.66
C VAL A 60 -11.88 -14.04 10.30
N ALA A 61 -11.26 -13.59 9.21
CA ALA A 61 -11.53 -14.13 7.88
C ALA A 61 -11.17 -15.63 7.80
N ASP A 62 -10.06 -16.04 8.40
CA ASP A 62 -9.63 -17.44 8.38
C ASP A 62 -10.57 -18.36 9.16
N THR A 63 -11.00 -17.91 10.33
CA THR A 63 -11.95 -18.66 11.18
C THR A 63 -13.35 -18.76 10.58
N LEU A 64 -13.81 -17.75 9.85
CA LEU A 64 -15.16 -17.73 9.26
C LEU A 64 -15.24 -18.48 7.93
N PHE A 65 -14.21 -18.40 7.08
CA PHE A 65 -14.27 -18.91 5.71
C PHE A 65 -13.40 -20.16 5.49
N HIS A 66 -12.65 -20.60 6.52
CA HIS A 66 -11.69 -21.71 6.47
C HIS A 66 -10.77 -21.73 5.22
N PRO A 67 -10.17 -20.60 4.82
CA PRO A 67 -9.36 -20.51 3.61
C PRO A 67 -7.92 -21.05 3.77
N SER A 68 -7.32 -21.14 4.97
CA SER A 68 -5.86 -21.30 5.05
C SER A 68 -5.30 -22.72 4.85
N ARG A 69 -4.31 -22.76 3.94
CA ARG A 69 -3.11 -23.61 4.04
C ARG A 69 -1.95 -22.70 4.43
N ALA A 70 -1.23 -23.00 5.52
CA ALA A 70 -0.08 -22.19 5.93
C ALA A 70 1.03 -22.26 4.88
N HIS A 71 1.33 -21.13 4.22
CA HIS A 71 2.40 -21.02 3.23
C HIS A 71 3.45 -19.99 3.68
N PRO A 72 4.63 -20.43 4.17
CA PRO A 72 5.71 -19.52 4.60
C PRO A 72 6.16 -18.53 3.52
N ALA A 73 6.11 -18.93 2.24
CA ALA A 73 6.41 -18.04 1.13
C ALA A 73 5.42 -16.86 1.00
N ALA A 74 4.14 -17.05 1.35
CA ALA A 74 3.17 -15.95 1.37
C ALA A 74 3.44 -14.97 2.53
N MET A 75 3.98 -15.47 3.65
CA MET A 75 4.40 -14.63 4.78
C MET A 75 5.54 -13.67 4.39
N LEU A 76 6.43 -14.07 3.47
CA LEU A 76 7.48 -13.19 2.95
C LEU A 76 6.88 -11.93 2.30
N GLY A 77 5.78 -12.08 1.57
CA GLY A 77 5.07 -10.95 0.97
C GLY A 77 4.57 -9.95 2.00
N GLY A 78 4.08 -10.46 3.13
CA GLY A 78 3.66 -9.65 4.27
C GLY A 78 4.84 -8.97 4.97
N ALA A 79 5.96 -9.67 5.10
CA ALA A 79 7.18 -9.10 5.66
C ALA A 79 7.73 -7.94 4.79
N LEU A 80 7.70 -8.08 3.46
CA LEU A 80 8.06 -7.00 2.54
C LEU A 80 7.15 -5.79 2.75
N TRP A 81 5.83 -6.00 2.85
CA TRP A 81 4.89 -4.89 3.13
C TRP A 81 5.20 -4.18 4.45
N ALA A 82 5.40 -4.94 5.52
CA ALA A 82 5.70 -4.37 6.84
C ALA A 82 7.01 -3.57 6.83
N THR A 83 8.00 -3.98 6.03
CA THR A 83 9.27 -3.27 5.84
C THR A 83 9.05 -1.89 5.20
N GLY A 84 8.26 -1.82 4.13
CA GLY A 84 7.89 -0.55 3.51
C GLY A 84 7.10 0.34 4.46
N ASN A 85 6.15 -0.24 5.20
CA ASN A 85 5.22 0.52 6.03
C ASN A 85 5.86 1.18 7.27
N ILE A 86 7.08 0.79 7.67
CA ILE A 86 7.86 1.55 8.67
C ILE A 86 8.00 3.03 8.26
N THR A 87 8.17 3.30 6.96
CA THR A 87 8.41 4.68 6.49
C THR A 87 7.13 5.46 6.26
N ALA A 88 5.95 4.85 6.38
CA ALA A 88 4.67 5.50 6.07
C ALA A 88 4.39 6.71 6.96
N VAL A 89 4.58 6.59 8.28
CA VAL A 89 4.37 7.71 9.21
C VAL A 89 5.35 8.86 8.93
N PRO A 90 6.67 8.63 8.81
CA PRO A 90 7.61 9.65 8.35
C PRO A 90 7.19 10.32 7.04
N VAL A 91 6.79 9.55 6.02
CA VAL A 91 6.36 10.10 4.72
C VAL A 91 5.16 11.04 4.89
N VAL A 92 4.11 10.62 5.59
CA VAL A 92 2.91 11.43 5.81
C VAL A 92 3.22 12.70 6.62
N LYS A 93 4.21 12.65 7.54
CA LYS A 93 4.69 13.82 8.28
C LYS A 93 5.50 14.79 7.42
N PHE A 94 6.31 14.30 6.49
CA PHE A 94 7.18 15.16 5.66
C PHE A 94 6.47 15.75 4.44
N ILE A 95 5.76 14.94 3.68
CA ILE A 95 5.19 15.33 2.38
C ILE A 95 3.66 15.27 2.34
N GLY A 96 3.02 14.83 3.41
CA GLY A 96 1.56 14.76 3.47
C GLY A 96 1.00 13.43 3.00
N LEU A 97 -0.26 13.21 3.33
CA LEU A 97 -1.00 12.00 3.02
C LEU A 97 -1.21 11.85 1.51
N GLY A 98 -1.71 12.89 0.86
CA GLY A 98 -2.08 12.82 -0.56
C GLY A 98 -0.87 12.59 -1.45
N LEU A 99 0.17 13.41 -1.29
CA LEU A 99 1.39 13.28 -2.08
C LEU A 99 2.15 11.98 -1.77
N GLY A 100 2.18 11.57 -0.49
CA GLY A 100 2.76 10.30 -0.07
C GLY A 100 2.14 9.12 -0.80
N ILE A 101 0.80 8.99 -0.70
CA ILE A 101 0.05 7.88 -1.32
C ILE A 101 0.30 7.79 -2.82
N LEU A 102 0.30 8.93 -3.52
CA LEU A 102 0.51 8.95 -4.96
C LEU A 102 1.94 8.59 -5.37
N LEU A 103 2.95 9.04 -4.61
CA LEU A 103 4.35 8.70 -4.89
C LEU A 103 4.66 7.22 -4.65
N TRP A 104 4.26 6.66 -3.51
CA TRP A 104 4.47 5.23 -3.27
C TRP A 104 3.58 4.37 -4.17
N GLY A 105 2.37 4.83 -4.50
CA GLY A 105 1.49 4.17 -5.46
C GLY A 105 2.10 4.11 -6.86
N SER A 106 2.68 5.22 -7.34
CA SER A 106 3.39 5.27 -8.63
C SER A 106 4.59 4.34 -8.66
N SER A 107 5.40 4.35 -7.59
CA SER A 107 6.55 3.45 -7.48
C SER A 107 6.13 1.97 -7.40
N GLY A 108 5.09 1.66 -6.61
CA GLY A 108 4.55 0.30 -6.50
C GLY A 108 3.96 -0.20 -7.82
N LEU A 109 3.27 0.65 -8.58
CA LEU A 109 2.75 0.31 -9.90
C LEU A 109 3.89 -0.01 -10.88
N LEU A 110 4.96 0.79 -10.89
CA LEU A 110 6.13 0.52 -11.73
C LEU A 110 6.82 -0.80 -11.39
N ILE A 111 6.98 -1.11 -10.10
CA ILE A 111 7.56 -2.39 -9.67
C ILE A 111 6.66 -3.57 -9.98
N GLY A 112 5.35 -3.46 -9.74
CA GLY A 112 4.39 -4.50 -10.11
C GLY A 112 4.33 -4.74 -11.62
N TRP A 113 4.35 -3.66 -12.40
CA TRP A 113 4.44 -3.69 -13.86
C TRP A 113 5.72 -4.37 -14.33
N ALA A 114 6.89 -3.95 -13.85
CA ALA A 114 8.17 -4.51 -14.25
C ALA A 114 8.28 -6.00 -13.88
N SER A 115 7.81 -6.36 -12.68
CA SER A 115 7.82 -7.74 -12.20
C SER A 115 6.98 -8.65 -13.09
N SER A 116 5.79 -8.21 -13.49
CA SER A 116 4.89 -8.97 -14.36
C SER A 116 5.37 -9.01 -15.81
N ARG A 117 5.82 -7.86 -16.34
CA ARG A 117 6.20 -7.73 -17.76
C ARG A 117 7.50 -8.44 -18.11
N PHE A 118 8.50 -8.38 -17.22
CA PHE A 118 9.82 -8.98 -17.46
C PHE A 118 10.01 -10.33 -16.76
N GLY A 119 9.01 -10.79 -16.01
CA GLY A 119 9.12 -12.02 -15.22
C GLY A 119 10.15 -11.93 -14.10
N TRP A 120 10.38 -10.73 -13.52
CA TRP A 120 11.27 -10.63 -12.37
C TRP A 120 10.75 -11.49 -11.22
N PHE A 121 11.70 -11.91 -10.37
CA PHE A 121 11.41 -12.79 -9.23
C PHE A 121 10.87 -14.17 -9.62
N GLY A 122 11.11 -14.62 -10.86
CA GLY A 122 10.74 -15.96 -11.33
C GLY A 122 9.26 -16.12 -11.68
N LEU A 123 8.59 -15.00 -11.98
CA LEU A 123 7.27 -14.99 -12.60
C LEU A 123 7.40 -15.27 -14.10
N HIS A 124 6.33 -15.79 -14.73
CA HIS A 124 6.29 -15.84 -16.19
C HIS A 124 6.11 -14.43 -16.75
N SER A 125 6.92 -14.07 -17.75
CA SER A 125 6.76 -12.82 -18.49
C SER A 125 5.36 -12.79 -19.09
N GLU A 126 4.57 -11.81 -18.68
CA GLU A 126 3.23 -11.62 -19.20
C GLU A 126 3.30 -11.00 -20.61
N GLU A 127 2.75 -11.71 -21.60
CA GLU A 127 2.57 -11.16 -22.94
C GLU A 127 1.35 -10.24 -22.96
N VAL A 128 1.53 -9.04 -23.47
CA VAL A 128 0.49 -8.01 -23.56
C VAL A 128 0.05 -7.84 -25.00
N SER A 129 -1.27 -7.81 -25.23
CA SER A 129 -1.87 -7.66 -26.56
C SER A 129 -1.42 -6.39 -27.29
N LYS A 130 -1.17 -5.30 -26.55
CA LYS A 130 -0.74 -4.00 -27.08
C LYS A 130 0.54 -3.50 -26.37
N PRO A 131 1.74 -3.98 -26.76
CA PRO A 131 2.99 -3.65 -26.06
C PRO A 131 3.31 -2.16 -26.01
N ILE A 132 3.08 -1.42 -27.10
CA ILE A 132 3.36 0.02 -27.18
C ILE A 132 2.54 0.77 -26.12
N LEU A 133 1.24 0.46 -26.01
CA LEU A 133 0.35 1.11 -25.04
C LEU A 133 0.77 0.79 -23.59
N ASN A 134 1.25 -0.43 -23.35
CA ASN A 134 1.76 -0.87 -22.06
C ASN A 134 2.99 -0.05 -21.62
N TYR A 135 3.98 0.10 -22.51
CA TYR A 135 5.17 0.93 -22.25
C TYR A 135 4.83 2.42 -22.12
N CYS A 136 3.89 2.94 -22.91
CA CYS A 136 3.39 4.30 -22.75
C CYS A 136 2.75 4.51 -21.37
N GLY A 137 1.94 3.56 -20.89
CA GLY A 137 1.36 3.60 -19.55
C GLY A 137 2.44 3.64 -18.46
N ALA A 138 3.44 2.76 -18.52
CA ALA A 138 4.57 2.79 -17.59
C ALA A 138 5.36 4.11 -17.65
N GLY A 139 5.59 4.65 -18.86
CA GLY A 139 6.24 5.94 -19.07
C GLY A 139 5.46 7.12 -18.47
N LEU A 140 4.13 7.14 -18.63
CA LEU A 140 3.27 8.13 -17.99
C LEU A 140 3.26 7.98 -16.46
N CYS A 141 3.32 6.76 -15.93
CA CYS A 141 3.43 6.54 -14.48
C CYS A 141 4.74 7.12 -13.94
N LEU A 142 5.86 6.87 -14.62
CA LEU A 142 7.16 7.47 -14.28
C LEU A 142 7.11 9.00 -14.36
N LEU A 143 6.50 9.56 -15.41
CA LEU A 143 6.31 10.99 -15.55
C LEU A 143 5.48 11.57 -14.39
N SER A 144 4.39 10.90 -13.99
CA SER A 144 3.57 11.35 -12.86
C SER A 144 4.36 11.38 -11.55
N ALA A 145 5.18 10.36 -11.28
CA ALA A 145 6.06 10.32 -10.10
C ALA A 145 7.08 11.47 -10.10
N ILE A 146 7.67 11.79 -11.27
CA ILE A 146 8.58 12.93 -11.43
C ILE A 146 7.84 14.23 -11.16
N ILE A 147 6.63 14.42 -11.70
CA ILE A 147 5.85 15.64 -11.44
C ILE A 147 5.50 15.76 -9.96
N PHE A 148 5.04 14.67 -9.32
CA PHE A 148 4.75 14.64 -7.89
C PHE A 148 5.96 15.00 -7.03
N PHE A 149 7.17 14.56 -7.41
CA PHE A 149 8.40 14.92 -6.70
C PHE A 149 8.64 16.45 -6.63
N PHE A 150 8.16 17.21 -7.62
CA PHE A 150 8.28 18.68 -7.64
C PHE A 150 7.10 19.40 -6.98
N VAL A 151 6.03 18.70 -6.59
CA VAL A 151 4.91 19.28 -5.84
C VAL A 151 5.39 19.62 -4.43
N LYS A 152 5.28 20.90 -4.03
CA LYS A 152 5.67 21.33 -2.69
C LYS A 152 4.56 21.03 -1.68
N SER A 153 4.84 20.27 -0.64
CA SER A 153 3.89 20.05 0.45
C SER A 153 4.14 21.03 1.58
N ASP A 154 3.09 21.73 2.05
CA ASP A 154 3.21 22.76 3.09
C ASP A 154 3.07 22.18 4.52
N VAL A 155 3.24 20.86 4.66
CA VAL A 155 3.05 20.13 5.94
C VAL A 155 4.08 20.57 6.99
N GLN A 156 5.28 20.92 6.53
CA GLN A 156 6.41 21.24 7.38
C GLN A 156 6.27 22.54 8.19
N LYS A 157 5.41 23.48 7.76
CA LYS A 157 5.16 24.73 8.49
C LYS A 157 4.32 24.56 9.76
N ARG A 158 3.58 23.45 9.93
CA ARG A 158 2.70 23.25 11.09
C ARG A 158 3.42 22.70 12.31
N THR A 159 4.48 21.92 12.12
CA THR A 159 5.20 21.26 13.24
C THR A 159 6.16 22.20 13.98
N SER A 160 6.51 23.35 13.39
CA SER A 160 7.50 24.28 13.97
C SER A 160 6.95 25.17 15.09
N THR A 161 5.63 25.26 15.28
CA THR A 161 5.01 26.30 16.13
C THR A 161 4.42 25.76 17.43
N GLU A 162 4.22 24.45 17.58
CA GLU A 162 3.66 23.87 18.80
C GLU A 162 4.59 22.79 19.38
N SER A 163 5.06 23.04 20.61
CA SER A 163 5.76 22.11 21.53
C SER A 163 7.29 22.16 21.52
N MET A 164 7.86 23.11 22.27
CA MET A 164 9.18 22.93 22.89
C MET A 164 8.99 22.62 24.39
N PRO A 165 9.06 21.35 24.84
CA PRO A 165 9.28 21.06 26.25
C PRO A 165 10.77 21.19 26.56
N LEU A 166 11.08 21.98 27.59
CA LEU A 166 12.39 22.53 27.92
C LEU A 166 13.36 21.54 28.62
N LEU A 167 13.28 20.24 28.35
CA LEU A 167 14.21 19.24 28.86
C LEU A 167 14.45 18.14 27.82
N ILE A 168 15.45 18.35 26.95
CA ILE A 168 15.86 17.41 25.91
C ILE A 168 17.24 16.84 26.26
N ASP A 169 17.30 15.53 26.53
CA ASP A 169 18.49 14.71 26.73
C ASP A 169 19.37 14.69 25.46
N ASP A 170 20.70 14.78 25.56
CA ASP A 170 21.64 14.84 24.41
C ASP A 170 21.52 13.65 23.44
N ARG A 171 20.94 12.53 23.89
CA ARG A 171 20.61 11.37 23.03
C ARG A 171 19.41 11.59 22.10
N ILE A 172 18.48 12.45 22.51
CA ILE A 172 17.33 12.88 21.69
C ILE A 172 17.86 13.64 20.48
N LYS A 173 18.92 14.43 20.69
CA LYS A 173 19.64 15.10 19.62
C LYS A 173 20.12 14.10 18.57
N SER A 174 20.71 12.94 18.89
CA SER A 174 21.23 12.01 17.87
C SER A 174 20.17 11.39 16.94
N MET A 175 19.04 10.90 17.47
CA MET A 175 17.97 10.32 16.63
C MET A 175 17.09 11.40 15.98
N GLU A 176 16.83 12.52 16.66
CA GLU A 176 16.24 13.69 16.00
C GLU A 176 17.19 14.26 14.96
N TYR A 177 18.52 14.15 15.09
CA TYR A 177 19.48 14.62 14.10
C TYR A 177 19.53 13.70 12.88
N LEU A 178 19.35 12.38 13.05
CA LEU A 178 19.17 11.46 11.92
C LEU A 178 17.84 11.73 11.18
N PHE A 179 16.74 11.96 11.92
CA PHE A 179 15.44 12.38 11.35
C PHE A 179 15.44 13.83 10.84
N SER A 180 16.29 14.70 11.38
CA SER A 180 16.48 16.09 10.99
C SER A 180 17.42 16.20 9.79
N MET A 181 18.35 15.27 9.60
CA MET A 181 19.06 15.12 8.32
C MET A 181 18.09 14.71 7.19
N ILE A 182 16.96 14.10 7.56
CA ILE A 182 15.83 13.73 6.70
C ILE A 182 14.78 14.87 6.65
N SER A 183 15.06 16.06 7.21
CA SER A 183 14.09 17.18 7.34
C SER A 183 13.78 17.92 6.04
N SER A 184 13.88 17.29 4.89
CA SER A 184 13.47 17.93 3.64
C SER A 184 12.33 17.16 2.99
N CYS A 185 11.45 17.89 2.29
CA CYS A 185 10.45 17.33 1.39
C CYS A 185 11.06 16.23 0.49
N TYR A 186 12.33 16.38 0.07
CA TYR A 186 13.07 15.39 -0.71
C TYR A 186 13.24 14.05 0.00
N SER A 187 13.56 14.06 1.29
CA SER A 187 13.73 12.83 2.06
C SER A 187 12.40 12.10 2.24
N GLY A 188 11.29 12.83 2.38
CA GLY A 188 9.95 12.25 2.38
C GLY A 188 9.58 11.60 1.03
N CYS A 189 9.93 12.22 -0.09
CA CYS A 189 9.74 11.63 -1.42
C CYS A 189 10.57 10.34 -1.60
N ILE A 190 11.83 10.33 -1.17
CA ILE A 190 12.70 9.13 -1.24
C ILE A 190 12.12 8.00 -0.40
N LEU A 191 11.66 8.29 0.83
CA LEU A 191 11.02 7.30 1.70
C LEU A 191 9.71 6.77 1.11
N ALA A 192 8.95 7.60 0.39
CA ALA A 192 7.74 7.18 -0.32
C ALA A 192 8.06 6.23 -1.48
N ILE A 193 9.08 6.54 -2.28
CA ILE A 193 9.55 5.65 -3.36
C ILE A 193 10.05 4.33 -2.77
N PHE A 194 10.86 4.37 -1.70
CA PHE A 194 11.30 3.16 -0.99
C PHE A 194 10.09 2.32 -0.55
N SER A 195 9.11 2.93 0.13
CA SER A 195 7.89 2.24 0.53
C SER A 195 7.14 1.62 -0.66
N GLY A 196 7.05 2.36 -1.76
CA GLY A 196 6.38 1.93 -2.98
C GLY A 196 7.02 0.67 -3.58
N VAL A 197 8.35 0.57 -3.58
CA VAL A 197 9.06 -0.63 -4.06
C VAL A 197 8.66 -1.86 -3.24
N PHE A 198 8.62 -1.74 -1.92
CA PHE A 198 8.24 -2.84 -1.03
C PHE A 198 6.75 -3.20 -1.16
N TYR A 199 5.87 -2.19 -1.29
CA TYR A 199 4.44 -2.41 -1.51
C TYR A 199 4.17 -3.09 -2.85
N GLY A 200 4.81 -2.64 -3.94
CA GLY A 200 4.68 -3.27 -5.25
C GLY A 200 5.21 -4.70 -5.29
N SER A 201 6.21 -5.01 -4.46
CA SER A 201 6.78 -6.37 -4.34
C SER A 201 6.00 -7.28 -3.39
N SER A 202 5.07 -6.74 -2.61
CA SER A 202 4.42 -7.45 -1.51
C SER A 202 3.60 -8.67 -1.95
N PHE A 203 2.94 -8.59 -3.10
CA PHE A 203 2.14 -9.70 -3.64
C PHE A 203 2.93 -10.64 -4.57
N VAL A 204 4.17 -10.30 -4.91
CA VAL A 204 5.02 -11.12 -5.79
C VAL A 204 5.19 -12.56 -5.27
N PRO A 205 5.42 -12.81 -3.97
CA PRO A 205 5.52 -14.19 -3.46
C PRO A 205 4.23 -15.00 -3.62
N ILE A 206 3.06 -14.38 -3.51
CA ILE A 206 1.76 -15.05 -3.72
C ILE A 206 1.62 -15.43 -5.19
N PHE A 207 1.95 -14.51 -6.11
CA PHE A 207 1.93 -14.80 -7.55
C PHE A 207 2.93 -15.88 -7.94
N TYR A 208 4.11 -15.90 -7.31
CA TYR A 208 5.10 -16.94 -7.51
C TYR A 208 4.55 -18.33 -7.12
N ILE A 209 3.93 -18.45 -5.95
CA ILE A 209 3.31 -19.72 -5.52
C ILE A 209 2.23 -20.17 -6.52
N LYS A 210 1.38 -19.24 -6.98
CA LYS A 210 0.31 -19.55 -7.94
C LYS A 210 0.86 -20.09 -9.26
N VAL A 211 1.86 -19.39 -9.82
CA VAL A 211 2.53 -19.78 -11.07
C VAL A 211 3.20 -21.14 -10.95
N HIS A 212 4.01 -21.33 -9.91
CA HIS A 212 4.75 -22.57 -9.73
C HIS A 212 3.87 -23.73 -9.24
N GLY A 213 2.71 -23.46 -8.66
CA GLY A 213 1.80 -24.49 -8.18
C GLY A 213 1.06 -25.26 -9.27
N LEU A 214 1.05 -24.74 -10.50
CA LEU A 214 0.54 -25.43 -11.70
C LEU A 214 1.59 -26.36 -12.33
N THR A 215 2.86 -26.20 -11.98
CA THR A 215 3.97 -26.99 -12.53
C THR A 215 4.21 -28.23 -11.66
N ASN A 216 4.16 -29.42 -12.27
CA ASN A 216 4.27 -30.72 -11.60
C ASN A 216 5.64 -31.02 -10.95
N SER A 217 6.64 -30.16 -11.13
CA SER A 217 8.01 -30.34 -10.64
C SER A 217 8.43 -29.33 -9.57
N SER A 218 7.52 -28.49 -9.07
CA SER A 218 7.85 -27.46 -8.09
C SER A 218 7.48 -27.88 -6.66
N MET A 219 8.13 -27.29 -5.65
CA MET A 219 7.73 -27.49 -4.25
C MET A 219 6.33 -26.92 -3.90
N PHE A 220 5.70 -26.23 -4.86
CA PHE A 220 4.40 -25.58 -4.71
C PHE A 220 3.28 -26.34 -5.45
N THR A 221 3.54 -27.50 -6.04
CA THR A 221 2.53 -28.27 -6.79
C THR A 221 1.26 -28.50 -5.96
N GLY A 222 0.10 -28.17 -6.54
CA GLY A 222 -1.20 -28.31 -5.86
C GLY A 222 -1.55 -27.18 -4.87
N SER A 223 -0.80 -26.07 -4.92
CA SER A 223 -1.14 -24.85 -4.17
C SER A 223 -2.39 -24.17 -4.76
N SER A 224 -3.16 -23.49 -3.92
CA SER A 224 -4.41 -22.86 -4.31
C SER A 224 -4.19 -21.75 -5.36
N GLN A 225 -5.15 -21.59 -6.27
CA GLN A 225 -5.15 -20.48 -7.23
C GLN A 225 -5.94 -19.27 -6.70
N ASN A 226 -6.69 -19.46 -5.62
CA ASN A 226 -7.42 -18.39 -4.97
C ASN A 226 -6.50 -17.59 -4.04
N GLU A 227 -6.56 -16.26 -4.15
CA GLU A 227 -5.65 -15.37 -3.41
C GLU A 227 -6.06 -15.21 -1.95
N THR A 228 -7.34 -15.39 -1.65
CA THR A 228 -7.87 -15.35 -0.27
C THR A 228 -7.26 -16.43 0.61
N ASP A 229 -6.83 -17.56 0.04
CA ASP A 229 -6.26 -18.70 0.76
C ASP A 229 -4.87 -18.38 1.33
N TYR A 230 -4.19 -17.39 0.74
CA TYR A 230 -2.90 -16.89 1.21
C TYR A 230 -3.03 -15.68 2.12
N CYS A 231 -4.24 -15.14 2.30
CA CYS A 231 -4.48 -13.88 3.02
C CYS A 231 -4.02 -13.97 4.49
N PHE A 232 -4.39 -15.05 5.18
CA PHE A 232 -3.97 -15.25 6.57
C PHE A 232 -2.45 -15.40 6.72
N ALA A 233 -1.80 -16.15 5.82
CA ALA A 233 -0.35 -16.29 5.81
C ALA A 233 0.33 -14.93 5.54
N HIS A 234 -0.19 -14.15 4.58
CA HIS A 234 0.30 -12.81 4.29
C HIS A 234 0.21 -11.90 5.52
N TYR A 235 -0.94 -11.85 6.19
CA TYR A 235 -1.12 -11.00 7.38
C TYR A 235 -0.29 -11.47 8.58
N SER A 236 -0.08 -12.78 8.70
CA SER A 236 0.84 -13.34 9.71
C SER A 236 2.27 -12.88 9.44
N GLY A 237 2.70 -12.84 8.18
CA GLY A 237 3.99 -12.26 7.79
C GLY A 237 4.12 -10.78 8.16
N ILE A 238 3.07 -9.99 7.92
CA ILE A 238 3.00 -8.57 8.30
C ILE A 238 3.22 -8.41 9.81
N PHE A 239 2.45 -9.15 10.62
CA PHE A 239 2.49 -9.02 12.07
C PHE A 239 3.80 -9.50 12.68
N LEU A 240 4.34 -10.64 12.20
CA LEU A 240 5.63 -11.16 12.68
C LEU A 240 6.76 -10.18 12.39
N MET A 241 6.85 -9.69 11.15
CA MET A 241 7.89 -8.72 10.78
C MET A 241 7.74 -7.40 11.54
N SER A 242 6.51 -6.91 11.68
CA SER A 242 6.24 -5.72 12.51
C SER A 242 6.64 -5.92 13.97
N THR A 243 6.45 -7.13 14.51
CA THR A 243 6.85 -7.47 15.88
C THR A 243 8.37 -7.51 16.02
N VAL A 244 9.09 -8.06 15.03
CA VAL A 244 10.57 -8.00 14.97
C VAL A 244 11.05 -6.55 15.00
N TYR A 245 10.45 -5.68 14.19
CA TYR A 245 10.80 -4.25 14.19
C TYR A 245 10.50 -3.57 15.52
N PHE A 246 9.37 -3.87 16.16
CA PHE A 246 9.03 -3.30 17.45
C PHE A 246 9.95 -3.80 18.57
N ILE A 247 10.34 -5.08 18.56
CA ILE A 247 11.33 -5.64 19.50
C ILE A 247 12.70 -4.98 19.30
N ALA A 248 13.16 -4.85 18.05
CA ALA A 248 14.41 -4.17 17.73
C ALA A 248 14.38 -2.71 18.20
N TYR A 249 13.26 -2.01 17.99
CA TYR A 249 13.04 -0.66 18.50
C TYR A 249 13.10 -0.61 20.05
N CYS A 250 12.44 -1.54 20.74
CA CYS A 250 12.52 -1.63 22.20
C CYS A 250 13.96 -1.89 22.69
N ALA A 251 14.72 -2.74 22.00
CA ALA A 251 16.12 -3.02 22.32
C ALA A 251 17.02 -1.78 22.14
N VAL A 252 16.88 -1.08 21.01
CA VAL A 252 17.60 0.18 20.73
C VAL A 252 17.24 1.25 21.77
N MET A 253 15.97 1.32 22.15
CA MET A 253 15.45 2.23 23.17
C MET A 253 15.70 1.74 24.61
N LYS A 254 16.51 0.69 24.82
CA LYS A 254 16.84 0.11 26.13
C LYS A 254 15.61 -0.14 27.00
N ASN A 255 14.58 -0.73 26.40
CA ASN A 255 13.28 -1.04 26.99
C ASN A 255 12.49 0.19 27.50
N ARG A 256 12.74 1.37 26.92
CA ARG A 256 11.93 2.59 27.13
C ARG A 256 11.38 3.12 25.80
N PRO A 257 10.54 2.33 25.08
CA PRO A 257 9.97 2.76 23.81
C PRO A 257 9.05 3.98 23.97
N ARG A 258 8.98 4.84 22.95
CA ARG A 258 8.00 5.94 22.92
C ARG A 258 6.64 5.37 22.52
N ILE A 259 5.72 5.34 23.49
CA ILE A 259 4.36 4.85 23.28
C ILE A 259 3.43 6.06 23.19
N TYR A 260 2.52 6.04 22.23
CA TYR A 260 1.52 7.09 22.01
C TYR A 260 0.13 6.49 22.20
N PRO A 261 -0.43 6.49 23.43
CA PRO A 261 -1.71 5.82 23.72
C PRO A 261 -2.87 6.34 22.88
N LYS A 262 -2.85 7.65 22.56
CA LYS A 262 -3.86 8.28 21.69
C LYS A 262 -3.87 7.72 20.26
N ALA A 263 -2.76 7.12 19.81
CA ALA A 263 -2.64 6.51 18.49
C ALA A 263 -3.14 5.07 18.44
N ILE A 264 -3.49 4.44 19.57
CA ILE A 264 -3.91 3.02 19.61
C ILE A 264 -5.20 2.81 18.82
N LEU A 265 -6.30 3.47 19.21
CA LEU A 265 -7.60 3.28 18.54
C LEU A 265 -7.59 3.73 17.06
N PRO A 266 -7.01 4.89 16.70
CA PRO A 266 -6.85 5.28 15.30
C PRO A 266 -5.97 4.33 14.50
N GLY A 267 -4.89 3.81 15.09
CA GLY A 267 -4.02 2.84 14.44
C GLY A 267 -4.68 1.48 14.26
N PHE A 268 -5.46 1.05 15.23
CA PHE A 268 -6.28 -0.15 15.11
C PHE A 268 -7.31 0.01 13.98
N LEU A 269 -8.02 1.13 13.93
CA LEU A 269 -8.98 1.42 12.85
C LEU A 269 -8.30 1.48 11.48
N SER A 270 -7.12 2.13 11.39
CA SER A 270 -6.31 2.17 10.17
C SER A 270 -5.96 0.77 9.66
N GLY A 271 -5.53 -0.11 10.56
CA GLY A 271 -5.21 -1.50 10.23
C GLY A 271 -6.43 -2.35 9.88
N LEU A 272 -7.58 -2.13 10.53
CA LEU A 272 -8.85 -2.76 10.13
C LEU A 272 -9.23 -2.35 8.71
N MET A 273 -9.16 -1.05 8.39
CA MET A 273 -9.46 -0.54 7.06
C MET A 273 -8.52 -1.16 6.02
N TRP A 274 -7.22 -1.20 6.28
CA TRP A 274 -6.24 -1.80 5.38
C TRP A 274 -6.48 -3.31 5.19
N GLY A 275 -6.71 -4.06 6.27
CA GLY A 275 -6.98 -5.50 6.20
C GLY A 275 -8.24 -5.81 5.40
N LEU A 276 -9.34 -5.12 5.69
CA LEU A 276 -10.59 -5.28 4.94
C LEU A 276 -10.44 -4.87 3.47
N ALA A 277 -9.66 -3.82 3.17
CA ALA A 277 -9.38 -3.39 1.81
C ALA A 277 -8.61 -4.45 1.00
N THR A 278 -7.60 -5.06 1.62
CA THR A 278 -6.80 -6.13 0.99
C THR A 278 -7.64 -7.39 0.77
N TYR A 279 -8.48 -7.77 1.74
CA TYR A 279 -9.39 -8.90 1.58
C TYR A 279 -10.42 -8.66 0.46
N ALA A 280 -11.02 -7.46 0.42
CA ALA A 280 -11.92 -7.06 -0.65
C ALA A 280 -11.21 -7.05 -2.03
N TRP A 281 -9.94 -6.63 -2.09
CA TRP A 281 -9.15 -6.74 -3.32
C TRP A 281 -9.02 -8.19 -3.78
N PHE A 282 -8.60 -9.11 -2.91
CA PHE A 282 -8.49 -10.52 -3.29
C PHE A 282 -9.82 -11.13 -3.74
N MET A 283 -10.93 -10.75 -3.11
CA MET A 283 -12.27 -11.12 -3.59
C MET A 283 -12.59 -10.51 -4.96
N ALA A 284 -12.22 -9.26 -5.21
CA ALA A 284 -12.38 -8.66 -6.53
C ALA A 284 -11.55 -9.40 -7.59
N ASN A 285 -10.33 -9.83 -7.25
CA ASN A 285 -9.46 -10.60 -8.14
C ASN A 285 -10.07 -11.95 -8.50
N TYR A 286 -10.79 -12.57 -7.56
CA TYR A 286 -11.52 -13.81 -7.82
C TYR A 286 -12.62 -13.63 -8.88
N TYR A 287 -13.39 -12.54 -8.82
CA TYR A 287 -14.53 -12.32 -9.74
C TYR A 287 -14.17 -11.62 -11.06
N LEU A 288 -13.23 -10.69 -11.07
CA LEU A 288 -12.90 -9.85 -12.23
C LEU A 288 -11.48 -10.08 -12.78
N SER A 289 -10.68 -10.94 -12.15
CA SER A 289 -9.23 -11.11 -12.39
C SER A 289 -8.37 -9.92 -11.95
N ALA A 290 -7.12 -10.21 -11.56
CA ALA A 290 -6.13 -9.21 -11.18
C ALA A 290 -5.81 -8.19 -12.29
N VAL A 291 -6.06 -8.53 -13.56
CA VAL A 291 -5.83 -7.67 -14.73
C VAL A 291 -6.76 -6.45 -14.73
N ILE A 292 -8.02 -6.65 -14.33
CA ILE A 292 -9.03 -5.59 -14.31
C ILE A 292 -8.95 -4.80 -13.01
N THR A 293 -8.82 -5.50 -11.89
CA THR A 293 -8.90 -4.91 -10.55
C THR A 293 -7.66 -4.10 -10.15
N PHE A 294 -6.45 -4.55 -10.52
CA PHE A 294 -5.20 -3.93 -10.09
C PHE A 294 -5.10 -2.45 -10.54
N PRO A 295 -5.41 -2.10 -11.80
CA PRO A 295 -5.44 -0.71 -12.23
C PRO A 295 -6.57 0.09 -11.56
N ILE A 296 -7.78 -0.48 -11.43
CA ILE A 296 -8.94 0.19 -10.81
C ILE A 296 -8.63 0.56 -9.36
N ILE A 297 -8.10 -0.40 -8.59
CA ILE A 297 -7.83 -0.22 -7.17
C ILE A 297 -6.68 0.78 -6.96
N ASN A 298 -5.56 0.62 -7.66
CA ASN A 298 -4.41 1.54 -7.53
C ASN A 298 -4.73 2.98 -7.94
N ALA A 299 -5.42 3.15 -9.07
CA ALA A 299 -5.87 4.46 -9.53
C ALA A 299 -6.90 5.06 -8.56
N GLY A 300 -7.87 4.25 -8.14
CA GLY A 300 -8.98 4.67 -7.31
C GLY A 300 -8.55 5.11 -5.92
N PHE A 301 -7.78 4.29 -5.19
CA PHE A 301 -7.36 4.68 -3.83
C PHE A 301 -6.41 5.87 -3.87
N GLY A 302 -5.57 5.99 -4.91
CA GLY A 302 -4.71 7.14 -5.13
C GLY A 302 -5.53 8.43 -5.27
N LEU A 303 -6.63 8.39 -6.02
CA LEU A 303 -7.55 9.51 -6.15
C LEU A 303 -8.25 9.86 -4.84
N VAL A 304 -8.76 8.86 -4.11
CA VAL A 304 -9.40 9.08 -2.79
C VAL A 304 -8.42 9.74 -1.82
N ALA A 305 -7.18 9.26 -1.77
CA ALA A 305 -6.12 9.87 -0.98
C ALA A 305 -5.78 11.30 -1.41
N ALA A 306 -5.72 11.54 -2.73
CA ALA A 306 -5.50 12.87 -3.30
C ALA A 306 -6.60 13.85 -2.86
N LEU A 307 -7.87 13.40 -2.83
CA LEU A 307 -9.01 14.20 -2.37
C LEU A 307 -8.90 14.51 -0.88
N TRP A 308 -8.57 13.52 -0.03
CA TRP A 308 -8.32 13.75 1.39
C TRP A 308 -7.19 14.76 1.62
N GLY A 309 -6.06 14.58 0.94
CA GLY A 309 -4.88 15.45 1.07
C GLY A 309 -5.13 16.88 0.60
N SER A 310 -5.75 17.05 -0.57
CA SER A 310 -5.96 18.37 -1.19
C SER A 310 -7.17 19.13 -0.63
N VAL A 311 -8.32 18.48 -0.48
CA VAL A 311 -9.58 19.15 -0.10
C VAL A 311 -9.71 19.29 1.40
N VAL A 312 -9.50 18.20 2.14
CA VAL A 312 -9.77 18.15 3.58
C VAL A 312 -8.57 18.64 4.38
N PHE A 313 -7.39 18.06 4.15
CA PHE A 313 -6.19 18.42 4.89
C PHE A 313 -5.47 19.67 4.37
N LYS A 314 -5.82 20.10 3.13
CA LYS A 314 -5.25 21.29 2.48
C LYS A 314 -3.72 21.28 2.48
N GLU A 315 -3.15 20.11 2.19
CA GLU A 315 -1.70 19.85 2.21
C GLU A 315 -0.96 20.54 1.06
N VAL A 316 -1.66 20.72 -0.07
CA VAL A 316 -1.18 21.39 -1.27
C VAL A 316 -1.82 22.78 -1.32
N LYS A 317 -1.00 23.84 -1.18
CA LYS A 317 -1.46 25.24 -1.25
C LYS A 317 -0.88 25.98 -2.45
N GLY A 318 -1.63 26.97 -2.91
CA GLY A 318 -1.30 27.80 -4.06
C GLY A 318 -1.84 27.19 -5.36
N LEU A 319 -2.42 28.05 -6.21
CA LEU A 319 -3.11 27.60 -7.43
C LEU A 319 -2.18 26.82 -8.38
N GLY A 320 -0.96 27.29 -8.59
CA GLY A 320 0.00 26.60 -9.46
C GLY A 320 0.39 25.21 -8.97
N ASN A 321 0.56 25.04 -7.66
CA ASN A 321 0.93 23.77 -7.06
C ASN A 321 -0.26 22.79 -7.01
N LEU A 322 -1.48 23.32 -6.82
CA LEU A 322 -2.71 22.55 -6.93
C LEU A 322 -2.95 22.07 -8.36
N LEU A 323 -2.73 22.93 -9.36
CA LEU A 323 -2.81 22.56 -10.78
C LEU A 323 -1.76 21.51 -11.15
N LEU A 324 -0.53 21.64 -10.64
CA LEU A 324 0.52 20.64 -10.84
C LEU A 324 0.17 19.29 -10.22
N PHE A 325 -0.38 19.30 -9.00
CA PHE A 325 -0.84 18.10 -8.30
C PHE A 325 -2.03 17.43 -9.01
N ALA A 326 -2.99 18.23 -9.48
CA ALA A 326 -4.13 17.73 -10.26
C ALA A 326 -3.67 17.15 -11.59
N LEU A 327 -2.75 17.82 -12.31
CA LEU A 327 -2.15 17.33 -13.54
C LEU A 327 -1.45 15.99 -13.31
N ALA A 328 -0.59 15.89 -12.29
CA ALA A 328 0.12 14.66 -11.96
C ALA A 328 -0.84 13.51 -11.62
N SER A 329 -1.93 13.81 -10.88
CA SER A 329 -2.98 12.85 -10.58
C SER A 329 -3.69 12.36 -11.85
N CYS A 330 -4.03 13.27 -12.77
CA CYS A 330 -4.61 12.90 -14.07
C CYS A 330 -3.66 12.04 -14.92
N VAL A 331 -2.36 12.38 -14.94
CA VAL A 331 -1.34 11.60 -15.66
C VAL A 331 -1.19 10.20 -15.04
N PHE A 332 -1.21 10.08 -13.71
CA PHE A 332 -1.18 8.80 -13.00
C PHE A 332 -2.43 7.93 -13.29
N LEU A 333 -3.61 8.54 -13.33
CA LEU A 333 -4.85 7.86 -13.72
C LEU A 333 -4.79 7.37 -15.16
N ALA A 334 -4.36 8.24 -16.09
CA ALA A 334 -4.17 7.88 -17.49
C ALA A 334 -3.16 6.72 -17.64
N ALA A 335 -2.03 6.80 -16.93
CA ALA A 335 -1.02 5.74 -16.90
C ALA A 335 -1.62 4.39 -16.49
N SER A 336 -2.36 4.37 -15.38
CA SER A 336 -3.02 3.17 -14.87
C SER A 336 -4.02 2.59 -15.88
N LEU A 337 -4.85 3.44 -16.49
CA LEU A 337 -5.82 3.02 -17.50
C LEU A 337 -5.17 2.51 -18.80
N LEU A 338 -4.09 3.16 -19.27
CA LEU A 338 -3.36 2.71 -20.45
C LEU A 338 -2.70 1.34 -20.20
N THR A 339 -2.07 1.15 -19.04
CA THR A 339 -1.50 -0.15 -18.66
C THR A 339 -2.59 -1.22 -18.55
N ALA A 340 -3.78 -0.89 -18.03
CA ALA A 340 -4.93 -1.79 -18.00
C ALA A 340 -5.39 -2.20 -19.42
N TYR A 341 -5.68 -1.20 -20.25
CA TYR A 341 -6.23 -1.41 -21.60
C TYR A 341 -5.23 -2.08 -22.55
N SER A 342 -3.93 -2.05 -22.23
CA SER A 342 -2.91 -2.74 -23.02
C SER A 342 -3.04 -4.27 -23.01
N LYS A 343 -3.78 -4.82 -22.04
CA LYS A 343 -4.06 -6.25 -21.89
C LYS A 343 -5.36 -6.70 -22.59
N SER A 344 -6.26 -5.77 -22.90
CA SER A 344 -7.49 -6.02 -23.67
C SER A 344 -7.21 -6.05 -25.18
#